data_AF-A0A956P3F9-F1
#
_entry.id   AF-A0A956P3F9-F1
#
_cell.length_a   1.000
_cell.length_b   1.000
_cell.length_c   1.000
_cell.angle_alpha   90.00
_cell.angle_beta   90.00
_cell.angle_gamma   90.00
#
_symmetry.space_group_name_H-M   'P 1'
#
loop_
_entity.id
_entity.type
_entity.pdbx_description
1 polymer ?
#
loop_
_entity_poly.entity_id
_entity_poly.type
_entity_poly.pdbx_seq_one_letter_code
_entity_poly.pdbx_strand_id
1 'polypeptide(L)'
;MSALDRSHDPERTSWVASANGHPEFPIQNLPYGATEDGIWVAIGEMALPLVPALDAGLAAGLGYVADDFEAPFLNLFMHEPPARWTA
;
A
#
# COMPACT_ATOMS: atom_id res chain seq x y z
N MET A 1 22.12 0.97 -15.25
CA MET A 1 20.67 1.19 -15.16
C MET A 1 20.11 0.07 -14.31
N SER A 2 19.51 0.40 -13.16
CA SER A 2 18.83 -0.58 -12.31
C SER A 2 17.71 -1.25 -13.10
N ALA A 3 17.45 -2.55 -12.87
CA ALA A 3 16.25 -3.19 -13.39
C ALA A 3 15.02 -2.40 -12.91
N LEU A 4 14.02 -2.24 -13.78
CA LEU A 4 12.76 -1.60 -13.43
C LEU A 4 12.09 -2.46 -12.34
N ASP A 5 11.68 -1.83 -11.24
CA ASP A 5 10.89 -2.51 -10.21
C ASP A 5 9.58 -2.97 -10.85
N ARG A 6 9.27 -4.27 -10.71
CA ARG A 6 8.06 -4.91 -11.22
C ARG A 6 6.78 -4.19 -10.79
N SER A 7 6.78 -3.43 -9.69
CA SER A 7 5.62 -2.65 -9.25
C SER A 7 5.23 -1.55 -10.25
N HIS A 8 6.18 -1.07 -11.06
CA HIS A 8 5.99 0.01 -12.03
C HIS A 8 5.73 -0.48 -13.46
N ASP A 9 5.54 -1.78 -13.66
CA ASP A 9 5.23 -2.35 -14.98
C ASP A 9 3.84 -1.86 -15.46
N PRO A 10 3.76 -1.13 -16.59
CA PRO A 10 2.49 -0.59 -17.11
C PRO A 10 1.51 -1.67 -17.58
N GLU A 11 1.97 -2.90 -17.84
CA GLU A 11 1.10 -4.01 -18.26
C GLU A 11 0.44 -4.74 -17.08
N ARG A 12 0.85 -4.44 -15.84
CA ARG A 12 0.23 -5.04 -14.65
C ARG A 12 -1.20 -4.56 -14.42
N THR A 13 -2.04 -5.51 -14.04
CA THR A 13 -3.45 -5.29 -13.72
C THR A 13 -3.77 -5.77 -12.31
N SER A 14 -4.84 -5.22 -11.74
CA SER A 14 -5.40 -5.61 -10.46
C SER A 14 -6.66 -6.44 -10.64
N TRP A 15 -6.94 -7.30 -9.67
CA TRP A 15 -8.26 -7.91 -9.50
C TRP A 15 -9.32 -6.89 -9.09
N VAL A 16 -8.89 -5.74 -8.52
CA VAL A 16 -9.73 -4.55 -8.36
C VAL A 16 -9.99 -3.95 -9.73
N ALA A 17 -11.17 -4.24 -10.30
CA ALA A 17 -11.50 -3.86 -11.67
C ALA A 17 -11.39 -2.34 -11.93
N SER A 18 -11.83 -1.52 -10.97
CA SER A 18 -11.77 -0.06 -11.04
C SER A 18 -10.35 0.51 -11.08
N ALA A 19 -9.32 -0.26 -10.70
CA ALA A 19 -7.93 0.20 -10.74
C ALA A 19 -7.30 0.04 -12.14
N ASN A 20 -7.87 -0.81 -13.00
CA ASN A 20 -7.34 -1.10 -14.32
C ASN A 20 -7.60 0.07 -15.27
N GLY A 21 -6.56 0.86 -15.55
CA GLY A 21 -6.66 2.09 -16.35
C GLY A 21 -7.12 3.32 -15.56
N HIS A 22 -7.14 3.25 -14.23
CA HIS A 22 -7.50 4.40 -13.40
C HIS A 22 -6.43 5.50 -13.52
N PRO A 23 -6.81 6.78 -13.72
CA PRO A 23 -5.84 7.86 -13.93
C PRO A 23 -4.99 8.17 -12.68
N GLU A 24 -5.60 8.10 -11.50
CA GLU A 24 -4.94 8.48 -10.24
C GLU A 24 -4.49 7.28 -9.40
N PHE A 25 -5.31 6.24 -9.23
CA PHE A 25 -5.04 5.10 -8.35
C PHE A 25 -4.92 3.75 -9.08
N PRO A 26 -4.09 3.62 -10.13
CA PRO A 26 -3.80 2.31 -10.72
C PRO A 26 -2.91 1.49 -9.78
N ILE A 27 -2.76 0.19 -10.06
CA ILE A 27 -1.93 -0.72 -9.23
C ILE A 27 -0.44 -0.31 -9.17
N GLN A 28 0.01 0.53 -10.09
CA GLN A 28 1.37 1.07 -10.14
C GLN A 28 1.59 2.25 -9.18
N ASN A 29 0.53 2.89 -8.66
CA ASN A 29 0.67 4.08 -7.79
C ASN A 29 0.62 3.73 -6.29
N LEU A 30 -0.45 3.05 -5.86
CA LEU A 30 -0.67 2.64 -4.46
C LEU A 30 -0.30 3.71 -3.40
N PRO A 31 -0.86 4.93 -3.47
CA PRO A 31 -0.52 5.98 -2.52
C PRO A 31 -1.09 5.68 -1.13
N TYR A 32 -0.35 6.04 -0.10
CA TYR A 32 -0.78 5.97 1.30
C TYR A 32 -1.65 7.17 1.69
N GLY A 33 -2.68 6.90 2.49
CA GLY A 33 -3.49 7.90 3.19
C GLY A 33 -3.64 7.53 4.66
N ALA A 34 -4.06 8.48 5.49
CA ALA A 34 -4.33 8.27 6.91
C ALA A 34 -5.73 8.76 7.26
N THR A 35 -6.41 8.00 8.12
CA THR A 35 -7.70 8.34 8.73
C THR A 35 -7.56 8.20 10.25
N GLU A 36 -8.64 8.48 11.00
CA GLU A 36 -8.66 8.22 12.45
C GLU A 36 -8.49 6.72 12.79
N ASP A 37 -8.80 5.83 11.84
CA ASP A 37 -8.69 4.37 11.99
C ASP A 37 -7.33 3.82 11.52
N GLY A 38 -6.36 4.69 11.21
CA GLY A 38 -5.00 4.31 10.80
C GLY A 38 -4.70 4.55 9.32
N ILE A 39 -3.73 3.81 8.78
CA ILE A 39 -3.18 3.99 7.42
C ILE A 39 -3.89 3.10 6.40
N TRP A 40 -4.14 3.67 5.22
CA TRP A 40 -4.85 3.06 4.10
C TRP A 40 -4.06 3.24 2.79
N VAL A 41 -4.34 2.38 1.81
CA VAL A 41 -3.76 2.48 0.45
C VAL A 41 -4.89 2.58 -0.58
N ALA A 42 -4.88 3.63 -1.42
CA ALA A 42 -5.89 3.80 -2.46
C ALA A 42 -5.64 2.87 -3.66
N ILE A 43 -6.71 2.30 -4.21
CA ILE A 43 -6.68 1.43 -5.40
C ILE A 43 -8.01 1.48 -6.17
N GLY A 44 -7.98 2.08 -7.36
CA GLY A 44 -9.18 2.39 -8.13
C GLY A 44 -10.15 3.27 -7.33
N GLU A 45 -11.42 2.88 -7.26
CA GLU A 45 -12.45 3.55 -6.46
C GLU A 45 -12.53 3.03 -5.02
N MET A 46 -11.53 2.27 -4.56
CA MET A 46 -11.48 1.66 -3.24
C MET A 46 -10.22 2.08 -2.48
N ALA A 47 -10.20 1.78 -1.17
CA ALA A 47 -9.02 1.88 -0.34
C ALA A 47 -8.89 0.62 0.52
N LEU A 48 -7.66 0.11 0.65
CA LEU A 48 -7.31 -1.01 1.50
C LEU A 48 -6.89 -0.49 2.89
N PRO A 49 -7.64 -0.78 3.97
CA PRO A 49 -7.18 -0.46 5.31
C PRO A 49 -6.07 -1.44 5.72
N LEU A 50 -4.91 -0.93 6.14
CA LEU A 50 -3.75 -1.78 6.41
C LEU A 50 -3.88 -2.55 7.72
N VAL A 51 -4.41 -1.93 8.77
CA VAL A 51 -4.60 -2.58 10.09
C VAL A 51 -5.45 -3.87 9.98
N PRO A 52 -6.69 -3.84 9.44
CA PRO A 52 -7.49 -5.06 9.28
C PRO A 52 -6.88 -6.06 8.27
N ALA A 53 -6.15 -5.59 7.25
CA ALA A 53 -5.49 -6.47 6.29
C ALA A 53 -4.35 -7.27 6.95
N LEU A 54 -3.62 -6.65 7.88
CA LEU A 54 -2.57 -7.28 8.67
C LEU A 54 -3.15 -8.29 9.67
N ASP A 55 -4.22 -7.92 10.37
CA ASP A 55 -4.94 -8.83 11.27
C ASP A 55 -5.50 -10.06 10.53
N ALA A 56 -5.91 -9.89 9.27
CA ALA A 56 -6.32 -10.98 8.38
C ALA A 56 -5.14 -11.81 7.83
N GLY A 57 -3.90 -11.45 8.14
CA GLY A 57 -2.69 -12.17 7.73
C GLY A 57 -2.25 -11.94 6.28
N LEU A 58 -2.77 -10.91 5.59
CA LEU A 58 -2.48 -10.67 4.16
C LEU A 58 -1.03 -10.26 3.88
N ALA A 59 -0.30 -9.81 4.91
CA ALA A 59 1.12 -9.42 4.82
C ALA A 59 2.03 -10.36 5.63
N ALA A 60 1.58 -11.59 5.91
CA ALA A 60 2.38 -12.58 6.64
C ALA A 60 3.74 -12.80 5.95
N GLY A 61 4.82 -12.69 6.73
CA GLY A 61 6.20 -12.85 6.24
C GLY A 61 6.85 -11.56 5.73
N LEU A 62 6.13 -10.44 5.63
CA LEU A 62 6.69 -9.12 5.29
C LEU A 62 7.20 -8.35 6.52
N GLY A 63 7.13 -8.96 7.70
CA GLY A 63 7.59 -8.39 8.97
C GLY A 63 6.75 -7.23 9.49
N TYR A 64 5.57 -6.96 8.92
CA TYR A 64 4.62 -5.94 9.37
C TYR A 64 3.68 -6.46 10.45
N VAL A 65 3.31 -5.59 11.37
CA VAL A 65 2.24 -5.80 12.37
C VAL A 65 1.24 -4.65 12.33
N ALA A 66 0.02 -4.86 12.85
CA ALA A 66 -1.04 -3.86 12.86
C ALA A 66 -0.58 -2.51 13.44
N ASP A 67 0.10 -2.54 14.59
CA ASP A 67 0.65 -1.37 15.30
C ASP A 67 1.50 -0.44 14.41
N ASP A 68 2.14 -0.96 13.36
CA ASP A 68 2.92 -0.17 12.40
C ASP A 68 2.06 0.86 11.65
N PHE A 69 0.73 0.67 11.61
CA PHE A 69 -0.22 1.41 10.77
C PHE A 69 -1.43 1.98 11.52
N GLU A 70 -1.50 1.88 12.84
CA GLU A 70 -2.64 2.40 13.64
C GLU A 70 -2.64 3.92 13.79
N ALA A 71 -1.48 4.57 13.61
CA ALA A 71 -1.37 6.01 13.79
C ALA A 71 -2.22 6.79 12.76
N PRO A 72 -2.94 7.85 13.17
CA PRO A 72 -3.76 8.66 12.26
C PRO A 72 -2.94 9.65 11.43
N PHE A 73 -1.66 9.33 11.18
CA PHE A 73 -0.72 10.12 10.40
C PHE A 73 0.42 9.23 9.91
N LEU A 74 1.03 9.60 8.77
CA LEU A 74 2.03 8.77 8.10
C LEU A 74 3.44 8.89 8.69
N ASN A 75 3.68 9.85 9.58
CA ASN A 75 5.04 10.25 9.98
C ASN A 75 5.87 9.12 10.61
N LEU A 76 5.26 8.25 11.41
CA LEU A 76 5.99 7.12 12.03
C LEU A 76 6.41 6.12 10.94
N PHE A 77 5.48 5.72 10.08
CA PHE A 77 5.77 4.85 8.95
C PHE A 77 6.79 5.47 7.97
N MET A 78 6.69 6.78 7.71
CA MET A 78 7.64 7.53 6.87
C MET A 78 9.00 7.78 7.53
N HIS A 79 9.16 7.49 8.82
CA HIS A 79 10.46 7.56 9.49
C HIS A 79 11.30 6.29 9.28
N GLU A 80 10.63 5.17 8.93
CA GLU A 80 11.29 3.90 8.68
C GLU A 80 12.24 3.95 7.47
N PRO A 81 13.26 3.07 7.40
CA PRO A 81 14.17 3.05 6.27
C PRO A 81 13.45 2.64 4.97
N PRO A 82 13.91 3.08 3.78
CA PRO A 82 13.27 2.75 2.51
C PRO A 82 13.06 1.26 2.24
N ALA A 83 13.93 0.39 2.79
CA ALA A 83 13.78 -1.06 2.72
C ALA A 83 12.46 -1.56 3.33
N ARG A 84 11.89 -0.80 4.28
CA ARG A 84 10.58 -1.07 4.85
C ARG A 84 9.51 -0.86 3.78
N TRP A 85 9.48 0.31 3.14
CA TRP A 85 8.44 0.68 2.17
C TRP A 85 8.44 -0.17 0.90
N THR A 86 9.56 -0.81 0.57
CA THR A 86 9.71 -1.68 -0.61
C THR A 86 9.62 -3.19 -0.30
N ALA A 87 9.31 -3.56 0.95
CA ALA A 87 9.26 -4.95 1.43
C ALA A 87 8.22 -5.81 0.69
#